data_AF-A0A1E3LJN0-F1
#
_entry.id   AF-A0A1E3LJN0-F1
#
_cell.length_a   1.000
_cell.length_b   1.000
_cell.length_c   1.000
_cell.angle_alpha   90.00
_cell.angle_beta   90.00
_cell.angle_gamma   90.00
#
_symmetry.space_group_name_H-M   'P 1'
#
loop_
_entity.id
_entity.type
_entity.pdbx_description
1 polymer ?
#
loop_
_entity_poly.entity_id
_entity_poly.type
_entity_poly.pdbx_seq_one_letter_code
_entity_poly.pdbx_strand_id
1 'polypeptide(L)'
;MTKLQEPTDWSDEIYQLETSDQVLGGPDGIDNVQAKQLAGRTNWLRDAVAKNADSFAAHEEAVDPHKQYATKRSLDERIAALVPATAGIDSNTAIPASASGTLYEISDGTATLPAPADRLIFEFWGTGVAKGKIAAPGNATLQLPDGTITPGGVFPVGANTAVRVRCDGASWLITNLSGVVRAKSGAITADWGVGGKLTVGDDARVGGSVAVGGDGHVDGTLVVVGSATVGSPSKFGDAAQFGQLGNCREVVGTTDATVLTANQAGSSVNVGGATAYTNKLPLSSSCRSGSTFEFLSSNGVAVTIACQGTDKIAFSGMSASSIALLPGDNLTLRTNGTGIWFAFGGAAQLQYSSALGGSLGTNWYQKYPNGKIENRGSGVTDANGILVQTLPLAYPGAARGGVAILYGGGGSTLVTVPSQTLSQITIATKASSTGVAQPSQPVAWISWGE
;
A
#
# COMPACT_ATOMS: atom_id res chain seq x y z
N MET A 1 36.10 -1.06 -2.85
CA MET A 1 35.62 0.20 -2.24
C MET A 1 34.57 0.79 -3.16
N THR A 2 33.33 0.89 -2.71
CA THR A 2 32.23 1.50 -3.49
C THR A 2 32.33 3.02 -3.34
N LYS A 3 32.10 3.78 -4.42
CA LYS A 3 32.16 5.25 -4.40
C LYS A 3 30.81 5.84 -4.02
N LEU A 4 30.84 7.01 -3.40
CA LEU A 4 29.63 7.82 -3.20
C LEU A 4 29.12 8.27 -4.57
N GLN A 5 27.80 8.23 -4.77
CA GLN A 5 27.17 8.79 -5.97
C GLN A 5 27.05 10.30 -5.76
N GLU A 6 27.53 11.08 -6.72
CA GLU A 6 27.56 12.55 -6.66
C GLU A 6 26.63 13.13 -7.73
N PRO A 7 25.31 13.18 -7.48
CA PRO A 7 24.36 13.77 -8.42
C PRO A 7 24.68 15.25 -8.71
N THR A 8 24.13 15.85 -9.77
CA THR A 8 24.27 17.29 -10.03
C THR A 8 22.96 17.98 -9.71
N ASP A 9 22.66 18.13 -8.42
CA ASP A 9 21.44 18.73 -7.90
C ASP A 9 21.75 19.73 -6.78
N TRP A 10 20.98 20.82 -6.75
CA TRP A 10 21.03 21.78 -5.64
C TRP A 10 19.91 21.44 -4.66
N SER A 11 20.27 20.79 -3.56
CA SER A 11 19.38 20.63 -2.41
C SER A 11 19.23 21.96 -1.67
N ASP A 12 18.04 22.31 -1.19
CA ASP A 12 17.82 23.57 -0.45
C ASP A 12 18.42 23.51 0.97
N GLU A 13 18.31 22.36 1.63
CA GLU A 13 18.85 22.11 2.98
C GLU A 13 19.88 20.98 2.99
N ILE A 14 20.76 20.99 3.99
CA ILE A 14 21.66 19.87 4.28
C ILE A 14 21.06 19.18 5.50
N TYR A 15 20.80 17.88 5.38
CA TYR A 15 20.29 17.07 6.46
C TYR A 15 21.20 17.19 7.68
N GLN A 16 20.66 17.16 8.90
CA GLN A 16 21.43 17.08 10.13
C GLN A 16 21.24 15.68 10.70
N LEU A 17 22.34 14.95 10.97
CA LEU A 17 22.24 13.67 11.67
C LEU A 17 21.71 13.90 13.09
N GLU A 18 20.63 13.22 13.41
CA GLU A 18 19.98 13.29 14.71
C GLU A 18 20.45 12.16 15.63
N THR A 19 20.34 12.36 16.95
CA THR A 19 20.76 11.34 17.93
C THR A 19 19.89 10.07 17.91
N SER A 20 18.70 10.15 17.32
CA SER A 20 17.79 9.02 17.10
C SER A 20 18.06 8.27 15.80
N ASP A 21 18.90 8.79 14.91
CA ASP A 21 19.16 8.18 13.61
C ASP A 21 19.97 6.89 13.78
N GLN A 22 19.56 5.86 13.03
CA GLN A 22 20.29 4.59 13.02
C GLN A 22 21.51 4.71 12.11
N VAL A 23 22.68 4.26 12.59
CA VAL A 23 23.93 4.25 11.81
C VAL A 23 23.81 3.25 10.66
N LEU A 24 23.37 3.73 9.49
CA LEU A 24 23.05 2.92 8.34
C LEU A 24 23.80 3.46 7.12
N GLY A 25 24.78 2.68 6.66
CA GLY A 25 25.57 2.97 5.46
C GLY A 25 24.92 2.44 4.17
N GLY A 26 25.69 2.46 3.07
CA GLY A 26 25.21 2.05 1.75
C GLY A 26 24.57 3.20 0.95
N PRO A 27 24.13 2.96 -0.30
CA PRO A 27 23.63 4.01 -1.17
C PRO A 27 22.49 4.81 -0.54
N ASP A 28 21.51 4.16 0.07
CA ASP A 28 20.35 4.84 0.65
C ASP A 28 20.43 4.97 2.18
N GLY A 29 21.63 4.78 2.72
CA GLY A 29 21.91 4.90 4.15
C GLY A 29 21.89 6.34 4.63
N ILE A 30 21.30 6.58 5.79
CA ILE A 30 21.13 7.92 6.38
C ILE A 30 22.48 8.62 6.64
N ASP A 31 23.51 7.85 6.97
CA ASP A 31 24.88 8.34 7.20
C ASP A 31 25.49 8.97 5.93
N ASN A 32 25.06 8.53 4.75
CA ASN A 32 25.59 9.01 3.48
C ASN A 32 24.78 10.18 2.89
N VAL A 33 23.63 10.56 3.49
CA VAL A 33 22.74 11.61 2.96
C VAL A 33 23.42 12.96 2.95
N GLN A 34 24.02 13.38 4.07
CA GLN A 34 24.70 14.68 4.18
C GLN A 34 25.84 14.80 3.16
N ALA A 35 26.65 13.75 3.04
CA ALA A 35 27.77 13.70 2.11
C ALA A 35 27.31 13.78 0.65
N LYS A 36 26.21 13.10 0.30
CA LYS A 36 25.61 13.17 -1.04
C LYS A 36 25.10 14.55 -1.38
N GLN A 37 24.38 15.19 -0.45
CA GLN A 37 23.84 16.54 -0.64
C GLN A 37 24.96 17.56 -0.84
N LEU A 38 26.04 17.46 -0.07
CA LEU A 38 27.22 18.33 -0.21
C LEU A 38 27.96 18.10 -1.54
N ALA A 39 28.15 16.84 -1.92
CA ALA A 39 28.77 16.51 -3.20
C ALA A 39 27.92 17.03 -4.38
N GLY A 40 26.59 16.89 -4.29
CA GLY A 40 25.70 17.36 -5.34
C GLY A 40 25.68 18.87 -5.52
N ARG A 41 25.64 19.62 -4.41
CA ARG A 41 25.79 21.09 -4.44
C ARG A 41 27.13 21.52 -5.04
N THR A 42 28.19 20.78 -4.74
CA THR A 42 29.54 21.07 -5.26
C THR A 42 29.61 20.83 -6.77
N ASN A 43 29.01 19.74 -7.26
CA ASN A 43 28.91 19.47 -8.70
C ASN A 43 28.06 20.53 -9.41
N TRP A 44 26.93 20.92 -8.82
CA TRP A 44 26.09 21.99 -9.37
C TRP A 44 26.85 23.33 -9.46
N LEU A 45 27.58 23.72 -8.40
CA LEU A 45 28.37 24.95 -8.39
C LEU A 45 29.49 24.93 -9.43
N ARG A 46 30.19 23.80 -9.57
CA ARG A 46 31.21 23.63 -10.60
C ARG A 46 30.61 23.85 -11.99
N ASP A 47 29.45 23.25 -12.26
CA ASP A 47 28.79 23.35 -13.56
C ASP A 47 28.24 24.76 -13.79
N ALA A 48 27.74 25.44 -12.75
CA ALA A 48 27.31 26.83 -12.83
C ALA A 48 28.49 27.79 -13.11
N VAL A 49 29.63 27.57 -12.47
CA VAL A 49 30.86 28.34 -12.73
C VAL A 49 31.36 28.10 -14.15
N ALA A 50 31.34 26.85 -14.63
CA ALA A 50 31.70 26.52 -16.01
C ALA A 50 30.79 27.23 -17.02
N LYS A 51 29.46 27.17 -16.83
CA LYS A 51 28.50 27.87 -17.68
C LYS A 51 28.68 29.39 -17.69
N ASN A 52 29.00 29.97 -16.54
CA ASN A 52 29.29 31.41 -16.45
C ASN A 52 30.56 31.77 -17.22
N ALA A 53 31.59 30.92 -17.16
CA ALA A 53 32.82 31.10 -17.96
C ALA A 53 32.52 31.01 -19.47
N ASP A 54 31.74 30.01 -19.89
CA ASP A 54 31.34 29.85 -21.29
C ASP A 54 30.48 31.02 -21.79
N SER A 55 29.53 31.49 -20.96
CA SER A 55 28.69 32.65 -21.28
C SER A 55 29.50 33.94 -21.38
N PHE A 56 30.55 34.08 -20.58
CA PHE A 56 31.46 35.24 -20.64
C PHE A 56 32.32 35.19 -21.91
N ALA A 57 32.91 34.03 -22.22
CA ALA A 57 33.68 33.85 -23.45
C ALA A 57 32.81 34.12 -24.70
N ALA A 58 31.58 33.62 -24.72
CA ALA A 58 30.64 33.88 -25.81
C ALA A 58 30.21 35.36 -25.91
N HIS A 59 30.16 36.10 -24.79
CA HIS A 59 29.91 37.54 -24.78
C HIS A 59 31.10 38.33 -25.33
N GLU A 60 32.33 37.93 -25.00
CA GLU A 60 33.57 38.54 -25.50
C GLU A 60 33.75 38.37 -27.03
N GLU A 61 33.42 37.20 -27.56
CA GLU A 61 33.52 36.90 -29.00
C GLU A 61 32.38 37.51 -29.84
N ALA A 62 31.29 37.95 -29.21
CA ALA A 62 30.14 38.49 -29.93
C ALA A 62 30.44 39.87 -30.53
N VAL A 63 30.17 40.03 -31.83
CA VAL A 63 30.34 41.32 -32.55
C VAL A 63 29.42 42.42 -32.01
N ASP A 64 28.25 42.06 -31.49
CA ASP A 64 27.32 42.95 -30.80
C ASP A 64 26.58 42.19 -29.67
N PRO A 65 27.17 42.13 -28.46
CA PRO A 65 26.58 41.40 -27.35
C PRO A 65 25.35 42.11 -26.74
N HIS A 66 25.09 43.37 -27.10
CA HIS A 66 24.01 44.18 -26.52
C HIS A 66 23.11 44.79 -27.62
N LYS A 67 22.48 43.92 -28.42
CA LYS A 67 21.60 44.23 -29.57
C LYS A 67 20.42 45.18 -29.30
N GLN A 68 20.14 45.47 -28.04
CA GLN A 68 19.11 46.44 -27.61
C GLN A 68 19.57 47.89 -27.82
N TYR A 69 20.87 48.13 -27.93
CA TYR A 69 21.43 49.44 -28.28
C TYR A 69 21.78 49.48 -29.75
N ALA A 70 21.27 50.48 -30.46
CA ALA A 70 21.56 50.64 -31.87
C ALA A 70 23.03 51.06 -32.04
N THR A 71 23.82 50.24 -32.73
CA THR A 71 25.21 50.58 -33.06
C THR A 71 25.26 51.78 -34.00
N LYS A 72 26.34 52.58 -33.96
CA LYS A 72 26.52 53.74 -34.85
C LYS A 72 26.29 53.37 -36.33
N ARG A 73 26.79 52.21 -36.73
CA ARG A 73 26.58 51.61 -38.06
C ARG A 73 25.11 51.36 -38.40
N SER A 74 24.32 50.80 -37.46
CA SER A 74 22.89 50.56 -37.68
C SER A 74 22.06 51.85 -37.77
N LEU A 75 22.49 52.93 -37.09
CA LEU A 75 21.88 54.25 -37.26
C LEU A 75 22.18 54.80 -38.66
N ASP A 76 23.45 54.73 -39.09
CA ASP A 76 23.88 55.24 -40.38
C ASP A 76 23.15 54.53 -41.54
N GLU A 77 22.95 53.21 -41.45
CA GLU A 77 22.18 52.42 -42.43
C GLU A 77 20.69 52.77 -42.44
N ARG A 78 20.06 52.99 -41.26
CA ARG A 78 18.65 53.40 -41.16
C ARG A 78 18.43 54.82 -41.68
N ILE A 79 19.37 55.73 -41.43
CA ILE A 79 19.34 57.10 -41.96
C ILE A 79 19.44 57.07 -43.49
N ALA A 80 20.36 56.28 -44.04
CA ALA A 80 20.50 56.14 -45.49
C ALA A 80 19.24 55.57 -46.18
N ALA A 81 18.50 54.68 -45.51
CA ALA A 81 17.24 54.13 -46.02
C ALA A 81 16.05 55.12 -45.98
N LEU A 82 16.06 56.09 -45.05
CA LEU A 82 15.02 57.10 -44.91
C LEU A 82 15.10 58.24 -45.94
N VAL A 83 16.31 58.52 -46.45
CA VAL A 83 16.55 59.59 -47.45
C VAL A 83 15.81 59.39 -48.79
N PRO A 84 15.79 58.20 -49.42
CA PRO A 84 15.01 57.99 -50.65
C PRO A 84 13.50 57.87 -50.41
N ALA A 85 13.05 57.51 -49.20
CA ALA A 85 11.63 57.38 -48.87
C ALA A 85 10.89 58.73 -48.78
N THR A 86 11.62 59.83 -48.61
CA THR A 86 11.07 61.20 -48.53
C THR A 86 11.14 61.95 -49.85
N ALA A 87 11.72 61.37 -50.91
CA ALA A 87 11.99 62.05 -52.19
C ALA A 87 10.77 62.25 -53.12
N GLY A 88 9.54 62.05 -52.65
CA GLY A 88 8.34 62.16 -53.51
C GLY A 88 7.05 62.58 -52.81
N ILE A 89 7.12 63.08 -51.58
CA ILE A 89 5.94 63.62 -50.87
C ILE A 89 5.92 65.14 -51.09
N ASP A 90 5.29 65.58 -52.18
CA ASP A 90 4.72 66.92 -52.23
C ASP A 90 3.22 66.87 -51.92
N SER A 91 2.67 67.98 -51.45
CA SER A 91 1.37 68.04 -50.77
C SER A 91 0.16 67.87 -51.70
N ASN A 92 0.30 67.50 -52.99
CA ASN A 92 -0.72 67.87 -53.98
C ASN A 92 -1.10 66.86 -55.07
N THR A 93 -0.96 65.54 -54.87
CA THR A 93 -1.36 64.56 -55.91
C THR A 93 -2.67 63.82 -55.57
N ALA A 94 -3.76 64.18 -56.24
CA ALA A 94 -5.05 63.47 -56.19
C ALA A 94 -5.11 62.28 -57.17
N ILE A 95 -5.76 61.18 -56.79
CA ILE A 95 -5.91 59.96 -57.63
C ILE A 95 -7.25 60.00 -58.40
N PRO A 96 -7.28 59.78 -59.74
CA PRO A 96 -8.48 59.92 -60.57
C PRO A 96 -9.40 58.69 -60.56
N ALA A 97 -10.72 58.95 -60.63
CA ALA A 97 -11.78 57.95 -60.53
C ALA A 97 -12.24 57.43 -61.91
N SER A 98 -11.73 56.28 -62.34
CA SER A 98 -12.37 55.42 -63.37
C SER A 98 -11.68 54.06 -63.52
N ALA A 99 -11.97 53.10 -62.63
CA ALA A 99 -11.73 51.68 -62.89
C ALA A 99 -12.81 50.84 -62.19
N SER A 100 -13.76 50.36 -62.98
CA SER A 100 -14.83 49.46 -62.55
C SER A 100 -14.25 48.05 -62.31
N GLY A 101 -14.49 47.47 -61.12
CA GLY A 101 -14.20 46.05 -60.85
C GLY A 101 -13.40 45.70 -59.59
N THR A 102 -13.30 46.60 -58.59
CA THR A 102 -12.48 46.36 -57.40
C THR A 102 -13.34 46.29 -56.14
N LEU A 103 -12.90 45.48 -55.16
CA LEU A 103 -13.41 45.46 -53.79
C LEU A 103 -13.66 46.88 -53.28
N TYR A 104 -14.83 47.11 -52.69
CA TYR A 104 -15.10 48.33 -51.93
C TYR A 104 -14.45 48.21 -50.56
N GLU A 105 -13.28 48.82 -50.37
CA GLU A 105 -12.89 49.25 -49.02
C GLU A 105 -13.75 50.46 -48.67
N ILE A 106 -14.72 50.27 -47.77
CA ILE A 106 -15.47 51.38 -47.18
C ILE A 106 -14.56 51.97 -46.11
N SER A 107 -13.76 52.96 -46.47
CA SER A 107 -12.85 53.67 -45.55
C SER A 107 -13.51 54.84 -44.82
N ASP A 108 -14.68 55.30 -45.23
CA ASP A 108 -15.56 56.12 -44.39
C ASP A 108 -17.03 55.97 -44.80
N GLY A 109 -17.90 56.03 -43.79
CA GLY A 109 -19.28 55.58 -43.90
C GLY A 109 -20.13 56.40 -44.87
N THR A 110 -20.64 55.76 -45.92
CA THR A 110 -22.08 55.51 -46.13
C THR A 110 -22.27 54.85 -47.51
N ALA A 111 -22.77 53.62 -47.52
CA ALA A 111 -23.25 52.97 -48.74
C ALA A 111 -24.65 52.40 -48.48
N THR A 112 -25.63 52.88 -49.25
CA THR A 112 -27.02 52.43 -49.16
C THR A 112 -27.18 51.16 -50.00
N LEU A 113 -27.42 50.03 -49.35
CA LEU A 113 -27.72 48.75 -50.02
C LEU A 113 -29.22 48.66 -50.37
N PRO A 114 -29.60 48.16 -51.55
CA PRO A 114 -31.00 47.96 -51.91
C PRO A 114 -31.59 46.77 -51.13
N ALA A 115 -32.72 46.98 -50.45
CA ALA A 115 -33.48 45.95 -49.75
C ALA A 115 -34.53 45.29 -50.66
N PRO A 116 -35.00 44.06 -50.38
CA PRO A 116 -34.31 42.93 -49.77
C PRO A 116 -34.37 41.67 -50.67
N ALA A 117 -33.26 40.95 -50.77
CA ALA A 117 -33.29 39.52 -51.07
C ALA A 117 -32.53 38.82 -49.94
N ASP A 118 -33.21 37.83 -49.37
CA ASP A 118 -32.91 37.24 -48.09
C ASP A 118 -31.48 36.75 -47.94
N ARG A 119 -30.95 36.96 -46.73
CA ARG A 119 -29.74 36.32 -46.15
C ARG A 119 -28.41 37.02 -46.46
N LEU A 120 -28.01 37.92 -45.56
CA LEU A 120 -26.61 38.33 -45.41
C LEU A 120 -25.82 37.18 -44.78
N ILE A 121 -24.96 36.52 -45.56
CA ILE A 121 -23.96 35.59 -45.06
C ILE A 121 -22.63 36.35 -44.98
N PHE A 122 -22.11 36.55 -43.78
CA PHE A 122 -20.75 37.05 -43.59
C PHE A 122 -19.79 35.86 -43.63
N GLU A 123 -19.08 35.69 -44.75
CA GLU A 123 -17.98 34.74 -44.86
C GLU A 123 -16.65 35.49 -44.71
N PHE A 124 -15.89 35.13 -43.68
CA PHE A 124 -14.55 35.67 -43.46
C PHE A 124 -13.53 34.75 -44.13
N TRP A 125 -12.71 35.30 -45.02
CA TRP A 125 -11.58 34.60 -45.63
C TRP A 125 -10.27 35.26 -45.19
N GLY A 126 -9.32 34.46 -44.70
CA GLY A 126 -7.94 34.88 -44.49
C GLY A 126 -7.36 34.61 -43.09
N THR A 127 -6.13 34.09 -43.06
CA THR A 127 -5.30 33.96 -41.87
C THR A 127 -4.66 35.32 -41.55
N GLY A 128 -5.02 35.93 -40.40
CA GLY A 128 -4.33 37.11 -39.88
C GLY A 128 -5.17 38.38 -39.67
N VAL A 129 -6.49 38.32 -39.60
CA VAL A 129 -7.30 39.51 -39.29
C VAL A 129 -7.04 39.94 -37.84
N ALA A 130 -6.41 41.12 -37.68
CA ALA A 130 -6.13 41.76 -36.40
C ALA A 130 -7.41 41.91 -35.57
N LYS A 131 -7.25 41.93 -34.24
CA LYS A 131 -8.31 42.16 -33.23
C LYS A 131 -8.96 43.54 -33.40
N GLY A 132 -9.78 43.72 -34.43
CA GLY A 132 -10.56 44.92 -34.69
C GLY A 132 -11.93 44.81 -34.05
N LYS A 133 -12.22 45.70 -33.09
CA LYS A 133 -13.60 45.95 -32.63
C LYS A 133 -14.46 46.30 -33.85
N ILE A 134 -15.66 45.71 -33.95
CA ILE A 134 -16.70 46.22 -34.85
C ILE A 134 -17.14 47.56 -34.27
N ALA A 135 -16.57 48.67 -34.77
CA ALA A 135 -17.12 50.00 -34.58
C ALA A 135 -18.11 50.22 -35.71
N ALA A 136 -19.41 50.24 -35.40
CA ALA A 136 -20.40 50.69 -36.36
C ALA A 136 -20.21 52.21 -36.57
N PRO A 137 -19.99 52.70 -37.81
CA PRO A 137 -19.99 54.13 -38.05
C PRO A 137 -21.44 54.63 -37.96
N GLY A 138 -21.67 55.66 -37.15
CA GLY A 138 -22.87 56.51 -37.17
C GLY A 138 -24.25 55.82 -37.03
N ASN A 139 -24.89 55.95 -35.87
CA ASN A 139 -26.36 55.84 -35.66
C ASN A 139 -27.13 54.64 -36.27
N ALA A 140 -26.49 53.51 -36.59
CA ALA A 140 -27.21 52.31 -37.00
C ALA A 140 -27.87 51.64 -35.76
N THR A 141 -29.17 51.84 -35.60
CA THR A 141 -30.00 51.11 -34.64
C THR A 141 -30.61 49.89 -35.33
N LEU A 142 -30.38 48.70 -34.77
CA LEU A 142 -31.06 47.47 -35.22
C LEU A 142 -32.24 47.22 -34.30
N GLN A 143 -33.45 47.45 -34.81
CA GLN A 143 -34.69 47.23 -34.09
C GLN A 143 -35.06 45.75 -34.18
N LEU A 144 -35.15 45.07 -33.04
CA LEU A 144 -35.67 43.71 -32.97
C LEU A 144 -37.19 43.69 -33.23
N PRO A 145 -37.78 42.55 -33.64
CA PRO A 145 -39.22 42.46 -33.95
C PRO A 145 -40.18 42.83 -32.80
N ASP A 146 -39.68 42.99 -31.57
CA ASP A 146 -40.43 43.46 -30.40
C ASP A 146 -40.27 44.97 -30.09
N GLY A 147 -39.48 45.69 -30.89
CA GLY A 147 -39.40 47.15 -30.86
C GLY A 147 -38.46 47.75 -29.81
N THR A 148 -37.62 46.98 -29.12
CA THR A 148 -36.65 47.54 -28.16
C THR A 148 -35.28 47.86 -28.77
N ILE A 149 -34.69 48.99 -28.36
CA ILE A 149 -33.35 49.48 -28.75
C ILE A 149 -32.52 49.69 -27.48
N THR A 150 -31.38 49.01 -27.36
CA THR A 150 -30.39 49.27 -26.29
C THR A 150 -29.02 49.59 -26.88
N PRO A 151 -28.36 50.70 -26.48
CA PRO A 151 -27.00 51.01 -26.90
C PRO A 151 -26.00 50.18 -26.08
N GLY A 152 -25.16 49.40 -26.77
CA GLY A 152 -23.97 48.80 -26.21
C GLY A 152 -24.16 47.44 -25.53
N GLY A 153 -23.83 46.37 -26.26
CA GLY A 153 -23.21 45.16 -25.68
C GLY A 153 -24.14 43.99 -25.33
N VAL A 154 -23.72 42.82 -25.84
CA VAL A 154 -24.19 41.44 -25.60
C VAL A 154 -25.38 40.98 -26.47
N PHE A 155 -25.11 39.98 -27.33
CA PHE A 155 -26.12 39.21 -28.05
C PHE A 155 -26.71 38.15 -27.12
N PRO A 156 -28.02 38.16 -26.82
CA PRO A 156 -28.68 37.00 -26.27
C PRO A 156 -28.97 36.03 -27.42
N VAL A 157 -28.31 34.87 -27.41
CA VAL A 157 -28.69 33.75 -28.27
C VAL A 157 -30.03 33.24 -27.75
N GLY A 158 -31.13 33.71 -28.37
CA GLY A 158 -32.46 33.15 -28.11
C GLY A 158 -32.48 31.66 -28.41
N ALA A 159 -33.40 30.93 -27.77
CA ALA A 159 -33.43 29.47 -27.65
C ALA A 159 -33.36 28.64 -28.97
N ASN A 160 -33.41 29.29 -30.15
CA ASN A 160 -33.36 28.64 -31.46
C ASN A 160 -32.36 29.25 -32.46
N THR A 161 -31.43 30.13 -32.05
CA THR A 161 -30.43 30.68 -32.98
C THR A 161 -29.16 29.84 -32.96
N ALA A 162 -28.90 29.09 -34.03
CA ALA A 162 -27.66 28.33 -34.21
C ALA A 162 -26.70 29.08 -35.13
N VAL A 163 -25.60 29.61 -34.57
CA VAL A 163 -24.47 30.11 -35.36
C VAL A 163 -23.65 28.91 -35.83
N ARG A 164 -23.64 28.63 -37.14
CA ARG A 164 -22.73 27.62 -37.72
C ARG A 164 -21.46 28.31 -38.19
N VAL A 165 -20.38 28.11 -37.47
CA VAL A 165 -19.03 28.37 -37.97
C VAL A 165 -18.54 27.06 -38.59
N ARG A 166 -18.38 27.01 -39.91
CA ARG A 166 -17.60 25.93 -40.56
C ARG A 166 -16.18 26.43 -40.69
N CYS A 167 -15.22 25.67 -40.19
CA CYS A 167 -13.82 25.89 -40.48
C CYS A 167 -13.32 24.74 -41.36
N ASP A 168 -12.82 25.06 -42.55
CA ASP A 168 -11.97 24.16 -43.29
C ASP A 168 -10.54 24.36 -42.74
N GLY A 169 -10.16 23.54 -41.76
CA GLY A 169 -8.76 23.34 -41.38
C GLY A 169 -8.14 24.27 -40.33
N ALA A 170 -8.88 25.17 -39.67
CA ALA A 170 -8.34 25.99 -38.59
C ALA A 170 -9.22 25.96 -37.32
N SER A 171 -8.62 25.57 -36.20
CA SER A 171 -9.25 25.55 -34.87
C SER A 171 -9.39 26.98 -34.33
N TRP A 172 -10.63 27.45 -34.14
CA TRP A 172 -10.91 28.70 -33.44
C TRP A 172 -11.39 28.42 -32.01
N LEU A 173 -10.74 29.04 -31.04
CA LEU A 173 -11.16 29.03 -29.63
C LEU A 173 -12.39 29.93 -29.48
N ILE A 174 -13.56 29.33 -29.34
CA ILE A 174 -14.78 30.07 -28.97
C ILE A 174 -14.70 30.35 -27.47
N THR A 175 -14.31 31.56 -27.10
CA THR A 175 -14.31 32.02 -25.70
C THR A 175 -15.67 32.66 -25.37
N ASN A 176 -16.14 32.45 -24.14
CA ASN A 176 -17.42 32.95 -23.59
C ASN A 176 -18.71 32.32 -24.15
N LEU A 177 -18.82 30.99 -24.15
CA LEU A 177 -20.14 30.33 -24.13
C LEU A 177 -20.63 30.18 -22.69
N SER A 178 -21.66 30.94 -22.31
CA SER A 178 -22.56 30.58 -21.21
C SER A 178 -23.65 29.65 -21.76
N GLY A 179 -23.30 28.37 -22.00
CA GLY A 179 -24.24 27.38 -22.51
C GLY A 179 -23.65 25.98 -22.68
N VAL A 180 -24.53 24.97 -22.69
CA VAL A 180 -24.18 23.55 -22.85
C VAL A 180 -23.55 23.32 -24.23
N VAL A 181 -22.25 23.00 -24.28
CA VAL A 181 -21.59 22.51 -25.50
C VAL A 181 -22.06 21.08 -25.74
N ARG A 182 -23.03 20.89 -26.63
CA ARG A 182 -23.48 19.56 -27.08
C ARG A 182 -22.84 19.24 -28.42
N ALA A 183 -21.84 18.36 -28.43
CA ALA A 183 -21.37 17.76 -29.67
C ALA A 183 -22.52 16.90 -30.25
N LYS A 184 -22.97 17.22 -31.46
CA LYS A 184 -24.03 16.45 -32.13
C LYS A 184 -23.43 15.14 -32.63
N SER A 185 -23.57 14.08 -31.82
CA SER A 185 -23.28 12.68 -32.15
C SER A 185 -21.91 12.37 -32.78
N GLY A 186 -20.86 13.10 -32.41
CA GLY A 186 -19.49 12.81 -32.83
C GLY A 186 -18.56 13.07 -31.65
N ALA A 187 -17.66 12.11 -31.38
CA ALA A 187 -16.62 12.28 -30.38
C ALA A 187 -15.90 13.62 -30.58
N ILE A 188 -15.55 14.28 -29.48
CA ILE A 188 -14.60 15.40 -29.54
C ILE A 188 -13.25 14.76 -29.89
N THR A 189 -12.85 14.85 -31.15
CA THR A 189 -11.64 14.21 -31.70
C THR A 189 -10.37 15.06 -31.57
N ALA A 190 -10.43 16.17 -30.82
CA ALA A 190 -9.30 17.07 -30.59
C ALA A 190 -9.12 17.34 -29.09
N ASP A 191 -7.90 17.71 -28.69
CA ASP A 191 -7.55 18.01 -27.30
C ASP A 191 -8.48 19.09 -26.73
N TRP A 192 -9.32 18.69 -25.78
CA TRP A 192 -10.23 19.59 -25.07
C TRP A 192 -9.63 19.92 -23.71
N GLY A 193 -9.24 21.17 -23.52
CA GLY A 193 -8.82 21.71 -22.22
C GLY A 193 -9.95 22.50 -21.57
N VAL A 194 -10.28 22.18 -20.32
CA VAL A 194 -11.02 23.10 -19.46
C VAL A 194 -10.00 23.98 -18.72
N GLY A 195 -10.08 25.30 -18.89
CA GLY A 195 -9.23 26.24 -18.16
C GLY A 195 -9.57 26.38 -16.66
N GLY A 196 -10.55 25.60 -16.18
CA GLY A 196 -11.06 25.62 -14.81
C GLY A 196 -11.69 24.29 -14.42
N LYS A 197 -12.62 24.29 -13.45
CA LYS A 197 -13.24 23.07 -12.91
C LYS A 197 -14.18 22.39 -13.92
N LEU A 198 -13.92 21.12 -14.23
CA LEU A 198 -14.91 20.24 -14.86
C LEU A 198 -15.88 19.73 -13.78
N THR A 199 -17.18 20.01 -13.94
CA THR A 199 -18.25 19.46 -13.07
C THR A 199 -19.11 18.54 -13.91
N VAL A 200 -19.20 17.26 -13.53
CA VAL A 200 -20.06 16.26 -14.18
C VAL A 200 -21.23 15.97 -13.23
N GLY A 201 -22.46 16.09 -13.73
CA GLY A 201 -23.67 15.96 -12.90
C GLY A 201 -24.03 14.52 -12.54
N ASP A 202 -23.78 13.58 -13.45
CA ASP A 202 -24.08 12.14 -13.27
C ASP A 202 -22.79 11.32 -13.42
N ASP A 203 -22.64 10.55 -14.50
CA ASP A 203 -21.47 9.68 -14.74
C ASP A 203 -20.43 10.35 -15.65
N ALA A 204 -19.15 10.28 -15.27
CA ALA A 204 -18.02 10.47 -16.18
C ALA A 204 -17.44 9.11 -16.57
N ARG A 205 -17.48 8.75 -17.86
CA ARG A 205 -16.87 7.50 -18.36
C ARG A 205 -15.70 7.83 -19.27
N VAL A 206 -14.52 7.31 -18.93
CA VAL A 206 -13.31 7.39 -19.77
C VAL A 206 -13.05 5.99 -20.33
N GLY A 207 -13.15 5.83 -21.65
CA GLY A 207 -12.96 4.53 -22.32
C GLY A 207 -11.51 4.05 -22.43
N GLY A 208 -10.55 4.86 -21.98
CA GLY A 208 -9.11 4.59 -22.00
C GLY A 208 -8.46 4.91 -20.65
N SER A 209 -7.23 5.45 -20.69
CA SER A 209 -6.51 5.88 -19.48
C SER A 209 -6.82 7.33 -19.10
N VAL A 210 -6.80 7.60 -17.80
CA VAL A 210 -6.72 8.97 -17.26
C VAL A 210 -5.25 9.22 -16.91
N ALA A 211 -4.62 10.21 -17.55
CA ALA A 211 -3.26 10.64 -17.25
C ALA A 211 -3.32 12.02 -16.57
N VAL A 212 -2.69 12.15 -15.40
CA VAL A 212 -2.55 13.42 -14.68
C VAL A 212 -1.08 13.81 -14.74
N GLY A 213 -0.77 14.95 -15.35
CA GLY A 213 0.60 15.42 -15.52
C GLY A 213 1.24 16.02 -14.26
N GLY A 214 0.44 16.24 -13.21
CA GLY A 214 0.85 16.72 -11.89
C GLY A 214 0.13 15.94 -10.80
N ASP A 215 -0.25 16.61 -9.71
CA ASP A 215 -0.91 15.96 -8.58
C ASP A 215 -2.39 15.62 -8.87
N GLY A 216 -2.74 14.34 -8.75
CA GLY A 216 -4.12 13.87 -8.76
C GLY A 216 -4.64 13.73 -7.34
N HIS A 217 -5.64 14.53 -6.96
CA HIS A 217 -6.30 14.42 -5.66
C HIS A 217 -7.73 13.90 -5.81
N VAL A 218 -8.15 13.02 -4.89
CA VAL A 218 -9.52 12.53 -4.77
C VAL A 218 -9.99 12.87 -3.37
N ASP A 219 -10.84 13.89 -3.23
CA ASP A 219 -11.41 14.34 -1.93
C ASP A 219 -12.43 13.35 -1.33
N GLY A 220 -12.73 12.25 -2.04
CA GLY A 220 -13.71 11.23 -1.67
C GLY A 220 -13.20 9.80 -1.82
N THR A 221 -14.12 8.85 -1.96
CA THR A 221 -13.78 7.43 -2.08
C THR A 221 -13.44 7.07 -3.53
N LEU A 222 -12.22 6.58 -3.76
CA LEU A 222 -11.86 5.88 -4.99
C LEU A 222 -12.22 4.39 -4.85
N VAL A 223 -13.17 3.90 -5.66
CA VAL A 223 -13.53 2.47 -5.72
C VAL A 223 -12.93 1.86 -6.98
N VAL A 224 -12.07 0.84 -6.81
CA VAL A 224 -11.50 0.06 -7.92
C VAL A 224 -12.18 -1.30 -7.96
N VAL A 225 -12.91 -1.59 -9.03
CA VAL A 225 -13.70 -2.84 -9.20
C VAL A 225 -12.84 -3.98 -9.77
N GLY A 226 -11.62 -3.68 -10.24
CA GLY A 226 -10.66 -4.65 -10.79
C GLY A 226 -9.29 -4.59 -10.09
N SER A 227 -8.21 -4.80 -10.84
CA SER A 227 -6.84 -4.65 -10.34
C SER A 227 -6.33 -3.22 -10.51
N ALA A 228 -5.64 -2.71 -9.49
CA ALA A 228 -4.84 -1.49 -9.57
C ALA A 228 -3.38 -1.83 -9.27
N THR A 229 -2.47 -1.28 -10.07
CA THR A 229 -1.02 -1.36 -9.84
C THR A 229 -0.52 0.02 -9.49
N VAL A 230 0.09 0.19 -8.31
CA VAL A 230 0.77 1.42 -7.93
C VAL A 230 2.27 1.20 -8.14
N GLY A 231 2.88 2.00 -9.02
CA GLY A 231 4.31 1.90 -9.33
C GLY A 231 5.21 2.45 -8.22
N SER A 232 6.43 1.93 -8.12
CA SER A 232 7.43 2.38 -7.13
C SER A 232 8.24 3.58 -7.63
N PRO A 233 8.64 4.53 -6.74
CA PRO A 233 8.34 4.57 -5.31
C PRO A 233 6.95 5.15 -5.02
N SER A 234 6.18 4.49 -4.14
CA SER A 234 4.88 4.97 -3.68
C SER A 234 4.96 5.34 -2.19
N LYS A 235 4.44 6.51 -1.81
CA LYS A 235 4.31 6.93 -0.41
C LYS A 235 2.83 6.92 -0.05
N PHE A 236 2.45 6.09 0.90
CA PHE A 236 1.11 6.09 1.48
C PHE A 236 1.21 6.69 2.89
N GLY A 237 0.30 7.60 3.25
CA GLY A 237 0.32 8.21 4.58
C GLY A 237 -0.04 7.23 5.70
N ASP A 238 0.17 7.64 6.95
CA ASP A 238 0.05 6.80 8.15
C ASP A 238 -1.33 6.14 8.35
N ALA A 239 -2.38 6.66 7.72
CA ALA A 239 -3.74 6.10 7.76
C ALA A 239 -4.00 4.99 6.73
N ALA A 240 -3.02 4.62 5.90
CA ALA A 240 -3.17 3.56 4.92
C ALA A 240 -3.24 2.18 5.59
N GLN A 241 -4.47 1.65 5.72
CA GLN A 241 -4.69 0.30 6.22
C GLN A 241 -4.41 -0.74 5.13
N PHE A 242 -3.17 -1.21 5.07
CA PHE A 242 -2.84 -2.42 4.32
C PHE A 242 -3.29 -3.62 5.15
N GLY A 243 -4.20 -4.45 4.63
CA GLY A 243 -4.77 -5.61 5.34
C GLY A 243 -3.77 -6.70 5.77
N GLN A 244 -2.46 -6.48 5.69
CA GLN A 244 -1.40 -7.40 6.11
C GLN A 244 -0.13 -6.66 6.58
N LEU A 245 -0.16 -5.85 7.64
CA LEU A 245 1.07 -5.36 8.26
C LEU A 245 0.95 -5.28 9.79
N GLY A 246 1.31 -6.36 10.48
CA GLY A 246 1.54 -6.33 11.93
C GLY A 246 1.45 -7.69 12.61
N ASN A 247 2.43 -7.99 13.47
CA ASN A 247 2.29 -8.99 14.52
C ASN A 247 1.30 -8.44 15.56
N CYS A 248 0.46 -9.27 16.17
CA CYS A 248 -0.55 -8.89 17.16
C CYS A 248 -1.41 -7.66 16.80
N ARG A 249 -1.83 -7.55 15.54
CA ARG A 249 -2.54 -6.37 14.98
C ARG A 249 -3.85 -6.00 15.69
N GLU A 250 -4.44 -6.96 16.40
CA GLU A 250 -5.72 -6.87 17.07
C GLU A 250 -5.76 -7.91 18.19
N VAL A 251 -6.43 -7.60 19.30
CA VAL A 251 -6.75 -8.58 20.34
C VAL A 251 -8.18 -9.07 20.14
N VAL A 252 -8.34 -10.35 19.82
CA VAL A 252 -9.65 -10.99 19.62
C VAL A 252 -10.04 -11.73 20.89
N GLY A 253 -11.13 -11.32 21.55
CA GLY A 253 -11.69 -12.02 22.69
C GLY A 253 -12.65 -13.14 22.26
N THR A 254 -12.54 -14.32 22.87
CA THR A 254 -13.52 -15.42 22.72
C THR A 254 -13.97 -15.91 24.09
N THR A 255 -15.26 -16.17 24.26
CA THR A 255 -15.84 -16.70 25.52
C THR A 255 -16.62 -18.00 25.32
N ASP A 256 -16.85 -18.37 24.06
CA ASP A 256 -17.62 -19.54 23.62
C ASP A 256 -17.03 -20.09 22.31
N ALA A 257 -17.55 -21.23 21.86
CA ALA A 257 -17.10 -21.91 20.65
C ALA A 257 -17.15 -20.98 19.42
N THR A 258 -15.98 -20.66 18.86
CA THR A 258 -15.83 -19.71 17.77
C THR A 258 -15.03 -20.31 16.62
N VAL A 259 -15.39 -19.99 15.38
CA VAL A 259 -14.57 -20.29 14.20
C VAL A 259 -13.84 -19.01 13.80
N LEU A 260 -12.51 -19.01 13.96
CA LEU A 260 -11.66 -17.91 13.54
C LEU A 260 -11.60 -17.84 12.01
N THR A 261 -11.54 -16.63 11.48
CA THR A 261 -11.53 -16.36 10.03
C THR A 261 -10.12 -16.10 9.54
N ALA A 262 -9.87 -16.34 8.24
CA ALA A 262 -8.60 -16.02 7.62
C ALA A 262 -8.25 -14.53 7.76
N ASN A 263 -9.28 -13.67 7.79
CA ASN A 263 -9.10 -12.25 8.01
C ASN A 263 -8.47 -11.98 9.36
N GLN A 264 -8.66 -12.78 10.41
CA GLN A 264 -8.07 -12.58 11.74
C GLN A 264 -6.61 -13.05 11.85
N ALA A 265 -5.99 -13.52 10.76
CA ALA A 265 -4.57 -13.83 10.74
C ALA A 265 -3.71 -12.64 11.20
N GLY A 266 -2.76 -12.90 12.10
CA GLY A 266 -1.90 -11.90 12.74
C GLY A 266 -2.47 -11.30 14.03
N SER A 267 -3.61 -11.79 14.53
CA SER A 267 -4.19 -11.36 15.81
C SER A 267 -3.66 -12.16 17.01
N SER A 268 -3.75 -11.54 18.20
CA SER A 268 -3.61 -12.23 19.48
C SER A 268 -5.00 -12.56 20.00
N VAL A 269 -5.31 -13.84 20.14
CA VAL A 269 -6.61 -14.35 20.57
C VAL A 269 -6.56 -14.58 22.07
N ASN A 270 -7.30 -13.79 22.83
CA ASN A 270 -7.49 -14.01 24.26
C ASN A 270 -8.70 -14.94 24.46
N VAL A 271 -8.47 -16.12 25.03
CA VAL A 271 -9.53 -17.07 25.36
C VAL A 271 -9.96 -16.90 26.82
N GLY A 272 -11.25 -16.60 27.01
CA GLY A 272 -11.92 -16.38 28.29
C GLY A 272 -13.11 -17.33 28.46
N GLY A 273 -14.12 -16.98 29.26
CA GLY A 273 -15.33 -17.80 29.46
C GLY A 273 -15.34 -18.64 30.74
N ALA A 274 -16.47 -19.28 31.06
CA ALA A 274 -16.66 -20.01 32.32
C ALA A 274 -16.66 -21.55 32.17
N THR A 275 -16.73 -22.05 30.94
CA THR A 275 -16.81 -23.49 30.63
C THR A 275 -15.81 -23.86 29.55
N ALA A 276 -15.50 -25.15 29.41
CA ALA A 276 -14.65 -25.63 28.32
C ALA A 276 -15.38 -25.48 26.97
N TYR A 277 -14.69 -24.99 25.95
CA TYR A 277 -15.19 -24.89 24.57
C TYR A 277 -14.06 -25.08 23.56
N THR A 278 -14.41 -25.06 22.27
CA THR A 278 -13.47 -25.21 21.17
C THR A 278 -13.46 -23.99 20.28
N ASN A 279 -12.28 -23.38 20.10
CA ASN A 279 -12.03 -22.43 19.04
C ASN A 279 -11.42 -23.15 17.84
N LYS A 280 -12.02 -22.97 16.67
CA LYS A 280 -11.52 -23.54 15.42
C LYS A 280 -10.67 -22.51 14.69
N LEU A 281 -9.48 -22.93 14.26
CA LEU A 281 -8.65 -22.17 13.32
C LEU A 281 -9.35 -22.06 11.96
N PRO A 282 -9.09 -21.01 11.17
CA PRO A 282 -9.49 -21.02 9.76
C PRO A 282 -8.89 -22.22 9.03
N LEU A 283 -9.51 -22.63 7.90
CA LEU A 283 -8.87 -23.58 6.99
C LEU A 283 -7.51 -23.02 6.58
N SER A 284 -6.46 -23.82 6.70
CA SER A 284 -5.10 -23.47 6.32
C SER A 284 -5.03 -22.92 4.90
N SER A 285 -5.78 -23.54 3.97
CA SER A 285 -5.87 -23.11 2.56
C SER A 285 -6.53 -21.76 2.35
N SER A 286 -7.29 -21.25 3.32
CA SER A 286 -7.87 -19.90 3.29
C SER A 286 -6.90 -18.82 3.80
N CYS A 287 -5.81 -19.22 4.44
CA CYS A 287 -4.78 -18.33 4.95
C CYS A 287 -3.56 -18.30 4.04
N ARG A 288 -2.90 -17.14 3.94
CA ARG A 288 -1.61 -17.03 3.28
C ARG A 288 -0.57 -17.85 4.04
N SER A 289 0.30 -18.58 3.32
CA SER A 289 1.46 -19.24 3.93
C SER A 289 2.28 -18.23 4.75
N GLY A 290 2.57 -18.56 6.01
CA GLY A 290 3.21 -17.63 6.94
C GLY A 290 2.28 -16.94 7.93
N SER A 291 0.96 -17.00 7.72
CA SER A 291 -0.02 -16.39 8.63
C SER A 291 0.08 -17.01 10.03
N THR A 292 0.04 -16.15 11.05
CA THR A 292 0.17 -16.54 12.46
C THR A 292 -1.10 -16.28 13.25
N PHE A 293 -1.31 -17.07 14.30
CA PHE A 293 -2.24 -16.77 15.39
C PHE A 293 -1.51 -16.99 16.71
N GLU A 294 -1.63 -16.02 17.61
CA GLU A 294 -1.20 -16.17 19.00
C GLU A 294 -2.43 -16.39 19.87
N PHE A 295 -2.33 -17.27 20.86
CA PHE A 295 -3.38 -17.55 21.82
C PHE A 295 -2.87 -17.32 23.23
N LEU A 296 -3.68 -16.66 24.05
CA LEU A 296 -3.43 -16.47 25.47
C LEU A 296 -4.63 -16.96 26.27
N SER A 297 -4.37 -17.83 27.26
CA SER A 297 -5.39 -18.33 28.18
C SER A 297 -5.48 -17.44 29.40
N SER A 298 -6.52 -16.62 29.48
CA SER A 298 -6.91 -15.93 30.72
C SER A 298 -8.03 -16.67 31.47
N ASN A 299 -8.49 -17.80 30.92
CA ASN A 299 -9.56 -18.62 31.47
C ASN A 299 -9.04 -19.54 32.62
N GLY A 300 -9.90 -19.82 33.60
CA GLY A 300 -9.67 -20.83 34.64
C GLY A 300 -10.00 -22.27 34.20
N VAL A 301 -10.52 -22.45 32.98
CA VAL A 301 -10.88 -23.75 32.38
C VAL A 301 -10.13 -23.95 31.06
N ALA A 302 -9.83 -25.21 30.71
CA ALA A 302 -9.16 -25.53 29.45
C ALA A 302 -10.01 -25.19 28.22
N VAL A 303 -9.41 -24.54 27.22
CA VAL A 303 -10.02 -24.25 25.92
C VAL A 303 -9.29 -25.06 24.85
N THR A 304 -10.04 -25.69 23.95
CA THR A 304 -9.45 -26.48 22.86
C THR A 304 -9.25 -25.60 21.63
N ILE A 305 -8.02 -25.56 21.10
CA ILE A 305 -7.75 -24.99 19.78
C ILE A 305 -7.73 -26.13 18.78
N ALA A 306 -8.65 -26.12 17.82
CA ALA A 306 -8.85 -27.18 16.84
C ALA A 306 -8.64 -26.73 15.41
N CYS A 307 -8.13 -27.61 14.57
CA CYS A 307 -8.11 -27.43 13.13
C CYS A 307 -9.51 -27.56 12.51
N GLN A 308 -9.70 -26.98 11.32
CA GLN A 308 -10.84 -27.27 10.46
C GLN A 308 -10.49 -28.31 9.39
N GLY A 309 -11.51 -29.04 8.92
CA GLY A 309 -11.34 -30.03 7.86
C GLY A 309 -10.31 -31.11 8.21
N THR A 310 -9.39 -31.36 7.28
CA THR A 310 -8.32 -32.36 7.43
C THR A 310 -7.02 -31.78 7.97
N ASP A 311 -6.98 -30.49 8.29
CA ASP A 311 -5.76 -29.82 8.71
C ASP A 311 -5.22 -30.39 10.04
N LYS A 312 -3.91 -30.27 10.23
CA LYS A 312 -3.22 -30.76 11.44
C LYS A 312 -2.34 -29.68 12.06
N ILE A 313 -2.27 -29.71 13.39
CA ILE A 313 -1.26 -28.98 14.16
C ILE A 313 -0.04 -29.88 14.26
N ALA A 314 1.10 -29.41 13.75
CA ALA A 314 2.38 -30.09 13.82
C ALA A 314 3.16 -29.62 15.05
N PHE A 315 3.69 -30.61 15.78
CA PHE A 315 4.60 -30.49 16.91
C PHE A 315 5.92 -31.16 16.54
N SER A 316 6.91 -31.20 17.45
CA SER A 316 8.23 -31.82 17.24
C SER A 316 8.16 -33.31 16.81
N GLY A 317 7.96 -33.57 15.52
CA GLY A 317 7.84 -34.91 14.92
C GLY A 317 6.47 -35.58 15.03
N MET A 318 5.44 -34.88 15.55
CA MET A 318 4.08 -35.42 15.72
C MET A 318 3.04 -34.46 15.16
N SER A 319 1.80 -34.93 14.94
CA SER A 319 0.70 -34.04 14.57
C SER A 319 -0.63 -34.47 15.19
N ALA A 320 -1.50 -33.50 15.48
CA ALA A 320 -2.85 -33.73 16.01
C ALA A 320 -3.86 -32.80 15.34
N SER A 321 -5.16 -33.07 15.49
CA SER A 321 -6.23 -32.18 15.01
C SER A 321 -6.55 -31.04 15.98
N SER A 322 -6.02 -31.07 17.20
CA SER A 322 -6.30 -30.09 18.23
C SER A 322 -5.22 -30.09 19.31
N ILE A 323 -5.21 -29.02 20.09
CA ILE A 323 -4.38 -28.86 21.29
C ILE A 323 -5.20 -28.16 22.38
N ALA A 324 -5.04 -28.59 23.63
CA ALA A 324 -5.65 -27.93 24.77
C ALA A 324 -4.78 -26.77 25.24
N LEU A 325 -5.40 -25.62 25.47
CA LEU A 325 -4.82 -24.46 26.14
C LEU A 325 -5.31 -24.51 27.60
N LEU A 326 -4.42 -24.85 28.53
CA LEU A 326 -4.75 -24.91 29.96
C LEU A 326 -4.80 -23.49 30.56
N PRO A 327 -5.32 -23.32 31.79
CA PRO A 327 -5.29 -22.03 32.47
C PRO A 327 -3.87 -21.47 32.57
N GLY A 328 -3.66 -20.26 32.05
CA GLY A 328 -2.35 -19.59 32.02
C GLY A 328 -1.43 -19.99 30.85
N ASP A 329 -1.83 -20.92 29.99
CA ASP A 329 -1.03 -21.29 28.81
C ASP A 329 -1.06 -20.20 27.74
N ASN A 330 -0.03 -20.23 26.89
CA ASN A 330 0.02 -19.55 25.61
C ASN A 330 0.38 -20.52 24.48
N LEU A 331 0.06 -20.13 23.25
CA LEU A 331 0.37 -20.91 22.05
C LEU A 331 0.52 -19.99 20.83
N THR A 332 1.52 -20.24 20.01
CA THR A 332 1.69 -19.57 18.71
C THR A 332 1.67 -20.60 17.60
N LEU A 333 0.78 -20.39 16.63
CA LEU A 333 0.60 -21.24 15.46
C LEU A 333 0.91 -20.46 14.17
N ARG A 334 1.55 -21.12 13.19
CA ARG A 334 1.80 -20.58 11.85
C ARG A 334 1.37 -21.58 10.79
N THR A 335 0.60 -21.14 9.80
CA THR A 335 0.20 -22.03 8.69
C THR A 335 1.20 -22.03 7.53
N ASN A 336 1.31 -23.17 6.85
CA ASN A 336 1.98 -23.28 5.54
C ASN A 336 1.05 -22.97 4.35
N GLY A 337 -0.25 -22.74 4.59
CA GLY A 337 -1.25 -22.54 3.55
C GLY A 337 -1.78 -23.82 2.89
N THR A 338 -1.31 -24.99 3.30
CA THR A 338 -1.58 -26.29 2.64
C THR A 338 -1.80 -27.43 3.65
N GLY A 339 -2.58 -27.16 4.69
CA GLY A 339 -3.12 -28.17 5.61
C GLY A 339 -2.35 -28.36 6.92
N ILE A 340 -1.28 -27.59 7.15
CA ILE A 340 -0.47 -27.68 8.37
C ILE A 340 -0.44 -26.33 9.11
N TRP A 341 -0.61 -26.43 10.43
CA TRP A 341 -0.35 -25.38 11.41
C TRP A 341 0.85 -25.79 12.27
N PHE A 342 1.98 -25.11 12.13
CA PHE A 342 3.15 -25.35 12.98
C PHE A 342 2.95 -24.68 14.33
N ALA A 343 3.05 -25.45 15.41
CA ALA A 343 3.26 -24.90 16.74
C ALA A 343 4.76 -24.60 16.92
N PHE A 344 5.09 -23.36 17.29
CA PHE A 344 6.50 -22.94 17.45
C PHE A 344 6.72 -21.98 18.62
N GLY A 345 5.66 -21.54 19.30
CA GLY A 345 5.74 -20.77 20.54
C GLY A 345 4.69 -21.20 21.56
N GLY A 346 5.00 -20.98 22.84
CA GLY A 346 4.06 -21.11 23.96
C GLY A 346 4.10 -22.42 24.76
N ALA A 347 3.59 -22.35 26.00
CA ALA A 347 3.65 -23.41 27.00
C ALA A 347 2.82 -24.65 26.62
N ALA A 348 1.67 -24.47 25.96
CA ALA A 348 0.77 -25.57 25.61
C ALA A 348 1.44 -26.65 24.75
N GLN A 349 2.40 -26.26 23.89
CA GLN A 349 3.11 -27.20 23.03
C GLN A 349 4.37 -27.81 23.67
N LEU A 350 4.86 -27.27 24.81
CA LEU A 350 6.11 -27.73 25.42
C LEU A 350 6.03 -29.17 25.90
N GLN A 351 4.84 -29.68 26.20
CA GLN A 351 4.62 -31.09 26.54
C GLN A 351 5.04 -32.06 25.42
N TYR A 352 5.11 -31.57 24.17
CA TYR A 352 5.51 -32.33 22.99
C TYR A 352 6.97 -32.08 22.59
N SER A 353 7.71 -31.25 23.33
CA SER A 353 9.13 -31.01 23.06
C SER A 353 9.96 -32.28 23.31
N SER A 354 11.11 -32.38 22.66
CA SER A 354 12.08 -33.41 23.00
C SER A 354 12.78 -33.13 24.34
N ALA A 355 12.98 -31.84 24.65
CA ALA A 355 13.71 -31.35 25.83
C ALA A 355 12.82 -31.17 27.08
N LEU A 356 11.52 -30.96 26.88
CA LEU A 356 10.50 -30.84 27.92
C LEU A 356 9.33 -31.72 27.53
N GLY A 357 8.64 -32.33 28.48
CA GLY A 357 7.52 -33.20 28.12
C GLY A 357 6.94 -33.89 29.32
N GLY A 358 5.64 -34.10 29.31
CA GLY A 358 4.98 -34.85 30.37
C GLY A 358 3.69 -35.47 29.87
N SER A 359 3.23 -36.49 30.58
CA SER A 359 1.89 -37.04 30.43
C SER A 359 1.17 -36.89 31.78
N LEU A 360 -0.16 -36.85 31.79
CA LEU A 360 -0.97 -36.77 33.03
C LEU A 360 -1.93 -37.97 33.17
N GLY A 361 -1.58 -39.11 32.56
CA GLY A 361 -2.31 -40.35 32.74
C GLY A 361 -2.13 -40.97 34.14
N THR A 362 -2.84 -42.07 34.41
CA THR A 362 -2.70 -42.85 35.65
C THR A 362 -1.24 -43.26 35.92
N ASN A 363 -0.54 -43.68 34.87
CA ASN A 363 0.91 -43.77 34.84
C ASN A 363 1.41 -42.65 33.94
N TRP A 364 2.36 -41.87 34.44
CA TRP A 364 2.81 -40.65 33.79
C TRP A 364 4.33 -40.50 33.83
N TYR A 365 4.83 -39.56 33.03
CA TYR A 365 6.24 -39.17 33.05
C TYR A 365 6.38 -37.65 33.06
N GLN A 366 7.54 -37.18 33.52
CA GLN A 366 8.02 -35.81 33.39
C GLN A 366 9.46 -35.86 32.89
N LYS A 367 9.72 -35.16 31.79
CA LYS A 367 11.07 -34.83 31.30
C LYS A 367 11.47 -33.47 31.86
N TYR A 368 12.68 -33.39 32.37
CA TYR A 368 13.30 -32.16 32.83
C TYR A 368 14.22 -31.59 31.75
N PRO A 369 14.44 -30.26 31.71
CA PRO A 369 15.26 -29.63 30.69
C PRO A 369 16.72 -30.11 30.66
N ASN A 370 17.20 -30.76 31.71
CA ASN A 370 18.52 -31.38 31.77
C ASN A 370 18.57 -32.81 31.19
N GLY A 371 17.52 -33.27 30.53
CA GLY A 371 17.42 -34.61 29.93
C GLY A 371 16.98 -35.71 30.90
N LYS A 372 16.88 -35.42 32.21
CA LYS A 372 16.38 -36.40 33.18
C LYS A 372 14.91 -36.68 32.96
N ILE A 373 14.52 -37.92 33.22
CA ILE A 373 13.15 -38.40 33.09
C ILE A 373 12.74 -39.00 34.43
N GLU A 374 11.58 -38.59 34.92
CA GLU A 374 10.87 -39.25 36.01
C GLU A 374 9.65 -39.95 35.44
N ASN A 375 9.46 -41.22 35.78
CA ASN A 375 8.23 -41.96 35.53
C ASN A 375 7.57 -42.23 36.87
N ARG A 376 6.24 -42.15 36.93
CA ARG A 376 5.45 -42.55 38.09
C ARG A 376 4.26 -43.39 37.68
N GLY A 377 3.75 -44.14 38.65
CA GLY A 377 2.53 -44.88 38.46
C GLY A 377 2.12 -45.66 39.69
N SER A 378 1.11 -46.48 39.50
CA SER A 378 0.64 -47.43 40.51
C SER A 378 0.17 -48.72 39.84
N GLY A 379 0.05 -49.78 40.63
CA GLY A 379 -0.46 -51.05 40.17
C GLY A 379 -0.69 -52.01 41.33
N VAL A 380 -1.06 -53.24 40.99
CA VAL A 380 -1.34 -54.31 41.97
C VAL A 380 -0.45 -55.50 41.64
N THR A 381 0.15 -56.12 42.66
CA THR A 381 0.99 -57.30 42.46
C THR A 381 0.18 -58.54 42.09
N ASP A 382 0.77 -59.39 41.26
CA ASP A 382 0.21 -60.65 40.79
C ASP A 382 0.20 -61.74 41.88
N ALA A 383 -0.18 -62.97 41.52
CA ALA A 383 -0.19 -64.12 42.43
C ALA A 383 1.17 -64.43 43.08
N ASN A 384 2.27 -63.99 42.48
CA ASN A 384 3.63 -64.18 42.98
C ASN A 384 4.14 -62.96 43.76
N GLY A 385 3.29 -61.97 44.02
CA GLY A 385 3.65 -60.73 44.69
C GLY A 385 4.54 -59.83 43.83
N ILE A 386 4.50 -59.97 42.51
CA ILE A 386 5.30 -59.19 41.55
C ILE A 386 4.40 -58.26 40.73
N LEU A 387 4.88 -57.04 40.49
CA LEU A 387 4.32 -56.13 39.49
C LEU A 387 5.43 -55.78 38.50
N VAL A 388 5.24 -56.11 37.22
CA VAL A 388 6.09 -55.63 36.12
C VAL A 388 5.34 -54.54 35.39
N GLN A 389 5.84 -53.32 35.47
CA GLN A 389 5.18 -52.15 34.91
C GLN A 389 6.01 -51.56 33.77
N THR A 390 5.40 -51.43 32.59
CA THR A 390 5.98 -50.67 31.48
C THR A 390 5.97 -49.18 31.82
N LEU A 391 7.11 -48.53 31.65
CA LEU A 391 7.28 -47.11 31.88
C LEU A 391 6.52 -46.31 30.81
N PRO A 392 5.79 -45.25 31.19
CA PRO A 392 5.15 -44.32 30.25
C PRO A 392 6.12 -43.74 29.22
N LEU A 393 7.38 -43.55 29.61
CA LEU A 393 8.46 -43.17 28.72
C LEU A 393 9.74 -43.93 29.06
N ALA A 394 10.33 -44.58 28.07
CA ALA A 394 11.60 -45.27 28.23
C ALA A 394 12.78 -44.29 28.41
N TYR A 395 13.78 -44.68 29.21
CA TYR A 395 15.04 -43.95 29.37
C TYR A 395 15.93 -44.16 28.13
N PRO A 396 16.36 -43.08 27.44
CA PRO A 396 17.22 -43.18 26.26
C PRO A 396 18.58 -43.84 26.52
N GLY A 397 19.22 -43.56 27.66
CA GLY A 397 20.54 -44.07 27.99
C GLY A 397 20.55 -45.08 29.13
N ALA A 398 19.91 -44.75 30.25
CA ALA A 398 19.98 -45.57 31.44
C ALA A 398 18.89 -45.30 32.50
N ALA A 399 18.45 -46.38 33.13
CA ALA A 399 17.74 -46.33 34.40
C ALA A 399 18.71 -45.99 35.54
N ARG A 400 18.38 -44.99 36.37
CA ARG A 400 19.25 -44.48 37.46
C ARG A 400 18.77 -44.87 38.85
N GLY A 401 17.47 -45.08 39.03
CA GLY A 401 16.92 -45.57 40.28
C GLY A 401 15.39 -45.58 40.30
N GLY A 402 14.82 -46.24 41.30
CA GLY A 402 13.39 -46.28 41.53
C GLY A 402 13.06 -46.63 42.97
N VAL A 403 11.90 -46.15 43.41
CA VAL A 403 11.34 -46.40 44.74
C VAL A 403 9.89 -46.82 44.55
N ALA A 404 9.48 -47.84 45.32
CA ALA A 404 8.10 -48.27 45.40
C ALA A 404 7.65 -48.29 46.86
N ILE A 405 6.39 -47.96 47.07
CA ILE A 405 5.73 -47.96 48.37
C ILE A 405 4.44 -48.76 48.29
N LEU A 406 4.06 -49.33 49.42
CA LEU A 406 2.74 -49.92 49.62
C LEU A 406 1.75 -48.80 49.93
N TYR A 407 0.55 -48.81 49.35
CA TYR A 407 -0.50 -47.87 49.74
C TYR A 407 -1.85 -48.58 49.89
N GLY A 408 -2.36 -48.68 51.12
CA GLY A 408 -3.63 -49.36 51.39
C GLY A 408 -3.57 -50.89 51.38
N GLY A 409 -2.38 -51.50 51.41
CA GLY A 409 -2.20 -52.95 51.59
C GLY A 409 -2.44 -53.39 53.04
N GLY A 410 -2.74 -54.68 53.23
CA GLY A 410 -2.92 -55.30 54.54
C GLY A 410 -1.67 -56.05 55.01
N GLY A 411 -1.40 -56.03 56.31
CA GLY A 411 -0.29 -56.77 56.95
C GLY A 411 1.08 -56.09 56.87
N SER A 412 2.05 -56.66 57.59
CA SER A 412 3.45 -56.20 57.57
C SER A 412 4.13 -56.68 56.28
N THR A 413 4.11 -55.84 55.24
CA THR A 413 4.62 -56.17 53.90
C THR A 413 5.86 -55.34 53.58
N LEU A 414 6.90 -56.01 53.10
CA LEU A 414 8.13 -55.41 52.60
C LEU A 414 8.01 -55.22 51.08
N VAL A 415 8.35 -54.02 50.61
CA VAL A 415 8.33 -53.64 49.19
C VAL A 415 9.76 -53.48 48.69
N THR A 416 10.05 -53.98 47.50
CA THR A 416 11.38 -53.87 46.87
C THR A 416 11.24 -53.62 45.38
N VAL A 417 12.23 -52.93 44.80
CA VAL A 417 12.39 -52.79 43.35
C VAL A 417 13.53 -53.72 42.91
N PRO A 418 13.27 -55.02 42.66
CA PRO A 418 14.33 -55.98 42.32
C PRO A 418 14.99 -55.73 40.96
N SER A 419 14.33 -55.03 40.04
CA SER A 419 14.88 -54.75 38.72
C SER A 419 14.26 -53.50 38.11
N GLN A 420 15.07 -52.77 37.35
CA GLN A 420 14.65 -51.66 36.53
C GLN A 420 15.43 -51.71 35.21
N THR A 421 14.72 -51.64 34.09
CA THR A 421 15.29 -51.60 32.74
C THR A 421 15.01 -50.24 32.12
N LEU A 422 15.44 -50.05 30.86
CA LEU A 422 15.16 -48.80 30.14
C LEU A 422 13.66 -48.54 29.95
N SER A 423 12.82 -49.58 29.93
CA SER A 423 11.39 -49.47 29.59
C SER A 423 10.46 -50.07 30.63
N GLN A 424 10.98 -50.68 31.71
CA GLN A 424 10.17 -51.33 32.74
C GLN A 424 10.73 -51.13 34.15
N ILE A 425 9.84 -51.15 35.13
CA ILE A 425 10.18 -51.31 36.55
C ILE A 425 9.48 -52.56 37.09
N THR A 426 10.23 -53.38 37.82
CA THR A 426 9.70 -54.56 38.51
C THR A 426 9.68 -54.28 40.00
N ILE A 427 8.54 -54.52 40.63
CA ILE A 427 8.29 -54.35 42.06
C ILE A 427 7.92 -55.70 42.64
N ALA A 428 8.47 -56.03 43.81
CA ALA A 428 8.17 -57.25 44.54
C ALA A 428 7.67 -56.91 45.94
N THR A 429 6.70 -57.69 46.41
CA THR A 429 6.13 -57.59 47.76
C THR A 429 6.20 -58.93 48.47
N LYS A 430 6.68 -58.90 49.72
CA LYS A 430 6.85 -60.08 50.56
C LYS A 430 6.40 -59.79 51.99
N ALA A 431 5.90 -60.80 52.69
CA ALA A 431 5.58 -60.66 54.10
C ALA A 431 6.88 -60.40 54.88
N SER A 432 6.90 -59.39 55.75
CA SER A 432 8.10 -59.00 56.49
C SER A 432 8.55 -60.05 57.50
N SER A 433 7.63 -60.92 57.95
CA SER A 433 7.87 -61.96 58.94
C SER A 433 8.30 -63.30 58.34
N THR A 434 7.84 -63.64 57.14
CA THR A 434 8.04 -64.98 56.53
C THR A 434 8.77 -64.96 55.19
N GLY A 435 8.92 -63.80 54.56
CA GLY A 435 9.55 -63.67 53.24
C GLY A 435 8.72 -64.26 52.08
N VAL A 436 7.50 -64.73 52.36
CA VAL A 436 6.59 -65.30 51.36
C VAL A 436 6.01 -64.18 50.48
N ALA A 437 5.82 -64.44 49.19
CA ALA A 437 5.17 -63.54 48.26
C ALA A 437 3.82 -63.02 48.78
N GLN A 438 3.55 -61.73 48.57
CA GLN A 438 2.26 -61.12 48.94
C GLN A 438 1.50 -60.71 47.68
N PRO A 439 0.51 -61.50 47.24
CA PRO A 439 -0.27 -61.15 46.06
C PRO A 439 -1.27 -60.04 46.35
N SER A 440 -1.77 -59.43 45.28
CA SER A 440 -2.84 -58.41 45.32
C SER A 440 -2.51 -57.20 46.19
N GLN A 441 -1.23 -56.84 46.31
CA GLN A 441 -0.80 -55.69 47.07
C GLN A 441 -0.80 -54.43 46.18
N PRO A 442 -1.50 -53.36 46.58
CA PRO A 442 -1.44 -52.07 45.89
C PRO A 442 -0.11 -51.37 46.15
N VAL A 443 0.60 -51.05 45.07
CA VAL A 443 1.93 -50.42 45.11
C VAL A 443 1.97 -49.18 44.22
N ALA A 444 2.54 -48.10 44.75
CA ALA A 444 2.83 -46.87 44.01
C ALA A 444 4.33 -46.75 43.83
N TRP A 445 4.76 -46.18 42.71
CA TRP A 445 6.18 -46.14 42.38
C TRP A 445 6.57 -44.86 41.66
N ILE A 446 7.85 -44.53 41.82
CA ILE A 446 8.58 -43.49 41.12
C ILE A 446 9.88 -44.09 40.62
N SER A 447 10.28 -43.75 39.40
CA SER A 447 11.56 -44.16 38.84
C SER A 447 12.17 -43.04 38.02
N TRP A 448 13.50 -42.94 38.00
CA TRP A 448 14.21 -41.91 37.26
C TRP A 448 15.38 -42.47 36.45
N GLY A 449 15.74 -41.75 35.40
CA GLY A 449 16.77 -42.10 34.43
C GLY A 449 17.02 -40.96 33.44
N GLU A 450 17.83 -41.20 32.43
CA GLU A 450 18.18 -40.25 31.36
C GLU A 450 18.58 -40.95 30.07
#